data_AF-A0A2K1QP23-F1
#
_entry.id   AF-A0A2K1QP23-F1
#
_cell.length_a   1.000
_cell.length_b   1.000
_cell.length_c   1.000
_cell.angle_alpha   90.00
_cell.angle_beta   90.00
_cell.angle_gamma   90.00
#
_symmetry.space_group_name_H-M   'P 1'
#
loop_
_entity.id
_entity.type
_entity.pdbx_description
1 polymer ?
#
loop_
_entity_poly.entity_id
_entity_poly.type
_entity_poly.pdbx_seq_one_letter_code
_entity_poly.pdbx_strand_id
1 'polypeptide(L)'
;MVLFDEDPVTLIRQTTLNFHTHSDLSSLSRIGSSLSTLRSARSLRLDTQKQKVSTLSRQLRSAQQSHNDALDNHDASGHAQEVLRLDTEKFRIAKGVSEVRSECERREGEMRGLRRALDSLEEGAGGRRGRGDEVDDETVLKLRIYRGLGVEAEQDDAGDFRKAVVRNRVRGDVNVVNVESGVGRGFYVSHIWGCM
;
A
#
# COMPACT_ATOMS: atom_id res chain seq x y z
N MET A 1 -18.68 37.92 -122.52
CA MET A 1 -18.81 36.97 -121.40
C MET A 1 -17.41 36.72 -120.88
N VAL A 2 -16.93 37.58 -119.98
CA VAL A 2 -15.65 37.40 -119.30
C VAL A 2 -15.97 36.54 -118.08
N LEU A 3 -15.45 35.31 -118.05
CA LEU A 3 -15.89 34.28 -117.08
C LEU A 3 -15.20 34.42 -115.71
N PHE A 4 -14.31 35.39 -115.51
CA PHE A 4 -13.63 35.65 -114.24
C PHE A 4 -13.43 37.15 -114.00
N ASP A 5 -13.91 37.65 -112.85
CA ASP A 5 -13.79 39.05 -112.43
C ASP A 5 -12.38 39.42 -111.91
N GLU A 6 -11.53 38.42 -111.60
CA GLU A 6 -10.16 38.62 -111.12
C GLU A 6 -9.15 37.88 -112.01
N ASP A 7 -7.96 38.48 -112.17
CA ASP A 7 -6.84 37.87 -112.87
C ASP A 7 -6.38 36.60 -112.13
N PRO A 8 -6.38 35.42 -112.77
CA PRO A 8 -6.07 34.14 -112.12
C PRO A 8 -4.68 34.09 -111.49
N VAL A 9 -3.72 34.87 -112.01
CA VAL A 9 -2.37 34.98 -111.42
C VAL A 9 -2.43 35.63 -110.04
N THR A 10 -3.29 36.63 -109.87
CA THR A 10 -3.49 37.32 -108.59
C THR A 10 -4.11 36.39 -107.54
N LEU A 11 -5.11 35.59 -107.93
CA LEU A 11 -5.74 34.60 -107.04
C LEU A 11 -4.76 33.49 -106.61
N ILE A 12 -3.94 32.98 -107.53
CA ILE A 12 -2.89 31.99 -107.20
C ILE A 12 -1.86 32.57 -106.24
N ARG A 13 -1.45 33.83 -106.45
CA ARG A 13 -0.51 34.50 -105.55
C ARG A 13 -1.09 34.72 -104.16
N GLN A 14 -2.34 35.18 -104.06
CA GLN A 14 -3.02 35.38 -102.78
C GLN A 14 -3.23 34.06 -102.02
N THR A 15 -3.66 33.00 -102.71
CA THR A 15 -3.82 31.67 -102.09
C THR A 15 -2.50 31.10 -101.60
N THR A 16 -1.41 31.29 -102.35
CA THR A 16 -0.06 30.85 -101.93
C THR A 16 0.43 31.64 -100.71
N LEU A 17 0.19 32.96 -100.65
CA LEU A 17 0.57 33.80 -99.51
C LEU A 17 -0.23 33.49 -98.24
N ASN A 18 -1.52 33.18 -98.39
CA ASN A 18 -2.41 32.85 -97.28
C ASN A 18 -2.28 31.39 -96.80
N PHE A 19 -1.51 30.56 -97.50
CA PHE A 19 -1.29 29.17 -97.11
C PHE A 19 -0.19 29.06 -96.03
N HIS A 20 -0.60 29.16 -94.76
CA HIS A 20 0.31 29.26 -93.62
C HIS A 20 0.86 27.91 -93.11
N THR A 21 1.62 27.20 -93.94
CA THR A 21 2.24 25.90 -93.61
C THR A 21 3.05 25.90 -92.30
N HIS A 22 3.75 27.01 -91.99
CA HIS A 22 4.56 27.11 -90.77
C HIS A 22 3.72 27.14 -89.49
N SER A 23 2.52 27.73 -89.54
CA SER A 23 1.59 27.77 -88.40
C SER A 23 1.08 26.36 -88.07
N ASP A 24 0.76 25.58 -89.10
CA ASP A 24 0.30 24.21 -88.95
C ASP A 24 1.42 23.31 -88.43
N LEU A 25 2.64 23.46 -88.95
CA LEU A 25 3.81 22.73 -88.46
C LEU A 25 4.10 23.04 -86.98
N SER A 26 3.99 24.31 -86.59
CA SER A 26 4.11 24.72 -85.19
C SER A 26 3.02 24.09 -84.31
N SER A 27 1.78 24.05 -84.81
CA SER A 27 0.66 23.42 -84.12
C SER A 27 0.86 21.91 -83.95
N LEU A 28 1.35 21.21 -84.97
CA LEU A 28 1.70 19.79 -84.90
C LEU A 28 2.83 19.52 -83.89
N SER A 29 3.85 20.37 -83.85
CA SER A 29 4.94 20.29 -82.86
C SER A 29 4.43 20.47 -81.42
N ARG A 30 3.53 21.44 -81.20
CA ARG A 30 2.86 21.65 -79.90
C ARG A 30 2.01 20.43 -79.51
N ILE A 31 1.25 19.86 -80.42
CA ILE A 31 0.45 18.65 -80.17
C ILE A 31 1.38 17.48 -79.81
N GLY A 32 2.49 17.29 -80.52
CA GLY A 32 3.49 16.26 -80.22
C GLY A 32 4.07 16.40 -78.81
N SER A 33 4.40 17.64 -78.43
CA SER A 33 4.91 17.96 -77.09
C SER A 33 3.87 17.68 -76.01
N SER A 34 2.62 18.12 -76.21
CA SER A 34 1.50 17.85 -75.31
C SER A 34 1.22 16.35 -75.16
N LEU A 35 1.28 15.58 -76.25
CA LEU A 35 1.07 14.15 -76.22
C LEU A 35 2.20 13.42 -75.49
N SER A 36 3.45 13.86 -75.67
CA SER A 36 4.61 13.34 -74.93
C SER A 36 4.45 13.56 -73.42
N THR A 37 4.13 14.80 -73.01
CA THR A 37 3.86 15.14 -71.61
C THR A 37 2.70 14.32 -71.02
N LEU A 38 1.62 14.17 -71.77
CA LEU A 38 0.46 13.36 -71.37
C LEU A 38 0.83 11.89 -71.18
N ARG A 39 1.63 11.31 -72.09
CA ARG A 39 2.11 9.93 -71.98
C ARG A 39 2.98 9.74 -70.73
N SER A 40 3.91 10.64 -70.47
CA SER A 40 4.76 10.60 -69.29
C SER A 40 3.94 10.69 -67.99
N ALA A 41 2.99 11.62 -67.93
CA ALA A 41 2.09 11.76 -66.78
C ALA A 41 1.22 10.52 -66.56
N ARG A 42 0.72 9.91 -67.65
CA ARG A 42 -0.08 8.69 -67.59
C ARG A 42 0.73 7.49 -67.13
N SER A 43 1.97 7.34 -67.60
CA SER A 43 2.89 6.28 -67.15
C SER A 43 3.15 6.41 -65.65
N LEU A 44 3.52 7.60 -65.18
CA LEU A 44 3.77 7.85 -63.76
C LEU A 44 2.55 7.52 -62.89
N ARG A 45 1.35 7.91 -63.34
CA ARG A 45 0.11 7.62 -62.62
C ARG A 45 -0.20 6.12 -62.57
N LEU A 46 0.02 5.40 -63.67
CA LEU A 46 -0.15 3.95 -63.72
C LEU A 46 0.84 3.24 -62.79
N ASP A 47 2.10 3.65 -62.78
CA ASP A 47 3.12 3.03 -61.93
C ASP A 47 2.83 3.29 -60.45
N THR A 48 2.43 4.52 -60.11
CA THR A 48 1.97 4.86 -58.75
C THR A 48 0.77 4.00 -58.32
N GLN A 49 -0.21 3.81 -59.21
CA GLN A 49 -1.38 2.98 -58.91
C GLN A 49 -1.01 1.50 -58.76
N LYS A 50 -0.13 0.96 -59.62
CA LYS A 50 0.39 -0.41 -59.51
C LYS A 50 1.13 -0.64 -58.20
N GLN A 51 1.96 0.32 -57.78
CA GLN A 51 2.65 0.26 -56.48
C GLN A 51 1.65 0.23 -55.32
N LYS A 52 0.63 1.11 -55.33
CA LYS A 52 -0.44 1.11 -54.32
C LYS A 52 -1.20 -0.20 -54.26
N VAL A 53 -1.54 -0.80 -55.41
CA VAL A 53 -2.21 -2.10 -55.44
C VAL A 53 -1.29 -3.20 -54.90
N SER A 54 0.00 -3.18 -55.26
CA SER A 54 0.98 -4.12 -54.72
C SER A 54 1.13 -4.00 -53.20
N THR A 55 1.21 -2.79 -52.64
CA THR A 55 1.32 -2.60 -51.19
C THR A 55 0.05 -3.05 -50.47
N LEU A 56 -1.13 -2.65 -50.96
CA LEU A 56 -2.42 -3.05 -50.38
C LEU A 56 -2.62 -4.56 -50.44
N SER A 57 -2.24 -5.22 -51.53
CA SER A 57 -2.33 -6.68 -51.64
C SER A 57 -1.41 -7.41 -50.64
N ARG A 58 -0.21 -6.89 -50.37
CA ARG A 58 0.68 -7.43 -49.32
C ARG A 58 0.09 -7.22 -47.93
N GLN A 59 -0.46 -6.04 -47.65
CA GLN A 59 -1.13 -5.74 -46.39
C GLN A 59 -2.34 -6.65 -46.17
N LEU A 60 -3.16 -6.86 -47.20
CA LEU A 60 -4.30 -7.76 -47.13
C LEU A 60 -3.87 -9.19 -46.80
N ARG A 61 -2.85 -9.71 -47.48
CA ARG A 61 -2.31 -11.05 -47.19
C ARG A 61 -1.79 -11.17 -45.76
N SER A 62 -1.08 -10.16 -45.27
CA SER A 62 -0.61 -10.13 -43.88
C SER A 62 -1.77 -10.14 -42.89
N ALA A 63 -2.80 -9.31 -43.12
CA ALA A 63 -3.97 -9.24 -42.25
C ALA A 63 -4.78 -10.55 -42.27
N GLN A 64 -4.94 -11.17 -43.44
CA GLN A 64 -5.57 -12.48 -43.59
C GLN A 64 -4.79 -13.58 -42.86
N GLN A 65 -3.45 -13.58 -42.96
CA GLN A 65 -2.63 -14.53 -42.23
C GLN A 65 -2.78 -14.34 -40.72
N SER A 66 -2.66 -13.12 -40.21
CA SER A 66 -2.84 -12.83 -38.79
C SER A 66 -4.23 -13.22 -38.27
N HIS A 67 -5.27 -13.03 -39.09
CA HIS A 67 -6.63 -13.45 -38.75
C HIS A 67 -6.74 -14.98 -38.69
N ASN A 68 -6.19 -15.70 -39.67
CA ASN A 68 -6.21 -17.15 -39.68
C ASN A 68 -5.38 -17.73 -38.53
N ASP A 69 -4.20 -17.17 -38.26
CA ASP A 69 -3.38 -17.54 -37.11
C ASP A 69 -4.14 -17.32 -35.80
N ALA A 70 -4.91 -16.22 -35.69
CA ALA A 70 -5.73 -15.97 -34.51
C ALA A 70 -6.87 -16.99 -34.38
N LEU A 71 -7.50 -17.41 -35.48
CA LEU A 71 -8.54 -18.44 -35.47
C LEU A 71 -7.95 -19.81 -35.11
N ASP A 72 -6.82 -20.18 -35.71
CA ASP A 72 -6.16 -21.48 -35.48
C ASP A 72 -5.61 -21.59 -34.06
N ASN A 73 -5.10 -20.49 -33.49
CA ASN A 73 -4.63 -20.45 -32.10
C ASN A 73 -5.76 -20.25 -31.07
N HIS A 74 -6.99 -19.93 -31.51
CA HIS A 74 -8.11 -19.74 -30.60
C HIS A 74 -8.74 -21.09 -30.21
N ASP A 75 -8.18 -21.72 -29.17
CA ASP A 75 -8.82 -22.86 -28.50
C ASP A 75 -9.96 -22.36 -27.60
N ALA A 76 -11.15 -22.24 -28.20
CA ALA A 76 -12.37 -21.85 -27.49
C ALA A 76 -12.71 -22.80 -26.33
N SER A 77 -12.40 -24.10 -26.49
CA SER A 77 -12.71 -25.11 -25.48
C SER A 77 -11.75 -25.04 -24.30
N GLY A 78 -10.44 -24.95 -24.57
CA GLY A 78 -9.42 -24.74 -23.55
C GLY A 78 -9.62 -23.42 -22.79
N HIS A 79 -9.95 -22.34 -23.50
CA HIS A 79 -10.27 -21.06 -22.84
C HIS A 79 -11.49 -21.17 -21.92
N ALA A 80 -12.58 -21.79 -22.38
CA ALA A 80 -13.77 -21.98 -21.55
C ALA A 80 -13.50 -22.87 -20.32
N GLN A 81 -12.69 -23.92 -20.48
CA GLN A 81 -12.27 -24.77 -19.37
C GLN A 81 -11.42 -24.01 -18.35
N GLU A 82 -10.49 -23.16 -18.81
CA GLU A 82 -9.66 -22.35 -17.93
C GLU A 82 -10.49 -21.29 -17.18
N VAL A 83 -11.45 -20.65 -17.85
CA VAL A 83 -12.41 -19.73 -17.21
C VAL A 83 -13.18 -20.45 -16.10
N LEU A 84 -13.71 -21.64 -16.37
CA LEU A 84 -14.42 -22.43 -15.37
C LEU A 84 -13.49 -22.82 -14.21
N ARG A 85 -12.24 -23.23 -14.50
CA ARG A 85 -11.23 -23.56 -13.49
C ARG A 85 -10.98 -22.36 -12.56
N LEU A 86 -10.72 -21.18 -13.13
CA LEU A 86 -10.52 -19.95 -12.39
C LEU A 86 -11.74 -19.55 -11.57
N ASP A 87 -12.95 -19.73 -12.10
CA ASP A 87 -14.18 -19.46 -11.35
C ASP A 87 -14.30 -20.38 -10.14
N THR A 88 -14.04 -21.69 -10.29
CA THR A 88 -14.04 -22.61 -9.14
C THR A 88 -12.97 -22.26 -8.10
N GLU A 89 -11.80 -21.80 -8.55
CA GLU A 89 -10.71 -21.37 -7.66
C GLU A 89 -11.08 -20.10 -6.92
N LYS A 90 -11.66 -19.11 -7.61
CA LYS A 90 -12.20 -17.89 -7.02
C LYS A 90 -13.25 -18.18 -5.96
N PHE A 91 -14.18 -19.10 -6.22
CA PHE A 91 -15.18 -19.52 -5.22
C PHE A 91 -14.54 -20.21 -4.01
N ARG A 92 -13.54 -21.08 -4.24
CA ARG A 92 -12.81 -21.75 -3.15
C ARG A 92 -12.07 -20.75 -2.26
N ILE A 93 -11.38 -19.78 -2.86
CA ILE A 93 -10.66 -18.73 -2.14
C ILE A 93 -11.65 -17.86 -1.37
N ALA A 94 -12.75 -17.42 -2.00
CA ALA A 94 -13.78 -16.63 -1.35
C ALA A 94 -14.39 -17.35 -0.13
N LYS A 95 -14.62 -18.66 -0.24
CA LYS A 95 -15.07 -19.49 0.89
C LYS A 95 -14.04 -19.52 2.01
N GLY A 96 -12.77 -19.77 1.70
CA GLY A 96 -11.70 -19.77 2.69
C GLY A 96 -11.55 -18.42 3.41
N VAL A 97 -11.65 -17.30 2.66
CA VAL A 97 -11.65 -15.95 3.25
C VAL A 97 -12.84 -15.76 4.20
N SER A 98 -14.03 -16.24 3.82
CA SER A 98 -15.22 -16.18 4.68
C SER A 98 -15.05 -16.99 5.97
N GLU A 99 -14.47 -18.18 5.90
CA GLU A 99 -14.19 -19.03 7.06
C GLU A 99 -13.18 -18.36 8.01
N VAL A 100 -12.05 -17.89 7.47
CA VAL A 100 -11.02 -17.18 8.26
C VAL A 100 -11.61 -15.92 8.90
N ARG A 101 -12.44 -15.17 8.17
CA ARG A 101 -13.10 -13.98 8.71
C ARG A 101 -14.02 -14.33 9.89
N SER A 102 -14.81 -15.38 9.77
CA SER A 102 -15.67 -15.85 10.86
C SER A 102 -14.87 -16.27 12.10
N GLU A 103 -13.73 -16.94 11.90
CA GLU A 103 -12.83 -17.28 13.00
C GLU A 103 -12.19 -16.04 13.65
N CYS A 104 -11.76 -15.06 12.86
CA CYS A 104 -11.27 -13.78 13.38
C CYS A 104 -12.33 -13.08 14.21
N GLU A 105 -13.57 -12.97 13.71
CA GLU A 105 -14.67 -12.34 14.44
C GLU A 105 -14.96 -13.06 15.77
N ARG A 106 -14.89 -14.40 15.80
CA ARG A 106 -14.98 -15.20 17.04
C ARG A 106 -13.83 -14.91 18.00
N ARG A 107 -12.58 -14.94 17.52
CA ARG A 107 -11.37 -14.67 18.33
C ARG A 107 -11.37 -13.26 18.91
N GLU A 108 -11.80 -12.28 18.12
CA GLU A 108 -11.98 -10.91 18.61
C GLU A 108 -13.09 -10.83 19.68
N GLY A 109 -14.16 -11.60 19.55
CA GLY A 109 -15.19 -11.76 20.57
C GLY A 109 -14.61 -12.28 21.89
N GLU A 110 -13.81 -13.35 21.83
CA GLU A 110 -13.10 -13.92 22.99
C GLU A 110 -12.15 -12.89 23.63
N MET A 111 -11.34 -12.21 22.81
CA MET A 111 -10.43 -11.15 23.26
C MET A 111 -11.17 -10.00 23.95
N ARG A 112 -12.30 -9.54 23.40
CA ARG A 112 -13.14 -8.51 24.03
C ARG A 112 -13.71 -8.99 25.35
N GLY A 113 -14.15 -10.24 25.44
CA GLY A 113 -14.65 -10.85 26.68
C GLY A 113 -13.58 -10.92 27.77
N LEU A 114 -12.38 -11.42 27.42
CA LEU A 114 -11.25 -11.53 28.34
C LEU A 114 -10.75 -10.16 28.82
N ARG A 115 -10.71 -9.15 27.93
CA ARG A 115 -10.37 -7.77 28.33
C ARG A 115 -11.35 -7.23 29.36
N ARG A 116 -12.66 -7.39 29.14
CA ARG A 116 -13.68 -6.98 30.13
C ARG A 116 -13.52 -7.70 31.47
N ALA A 117 -13.18 -8.98 31.44
CA ALA A 117 -12.92 -9.75 32.66
C ALA A 117 -11.68 -9.24 33.39
N LEU A 118 -10.61 -8.92 32.66
CA LEU A 118 -9.40 -8.30 33.21
C LEU A 118 -9.73 -6.96 33.87
N ASP A 119 -10.41 -6.05 33.16
CA ASP A 119 -10.80 -4.74 33.67
C ASP A 119 -11.60 -4.88 34.98
N SER A 120 -12.57 -5.80 35.03
CA SER A 120 -13.36 -6.07 36.24
C SER A 120 -12.54 -6.62 37.42
N LEU A 121 -11.49 -7.40 37.15
CA LEU A 121 -10.58 -7.95 38.16
C LEU A 121 -9.61 -6.89 38.68
N GLU A 122 -9.12 -6.02 37.80
CA GLU A 122 -8.27 -4.88 38.17
C GLU A 122 -9.04 -3.89 39.06
N GLU A 123 -10.27 -3.55 38.69
CA GLU A 123 -11.17 -2.72 39.51
C GLU A 123 -11.49 -3.39 40.87
N GLY A 124 -11.74 -4.71 40.88
CA GLY A 124 -12.02 -5.47 42.10
C GLY A 124 -10.80 -5.67 43.02
N ALA A 125 -9.58 -5.76 42.46
CA ALA A 125 -8.34 -5.90 43.21
C ALA A 125 -7.89 -4.58 43.85
N GLY A 126 -8.14 -3.44 43.20
CA GLY A 126 -7.86 -2.10 43.75
C GLY A 126 -8.66 -1.80 45.03
N GLY A 127 -9.91 -2.27 45.12
CA GLY A 127 -10.74 -2.07 46.31
C GLY A 127 -10.36 -2.92 47.53
N ARG A 128 -9.60 -4.01 47.35
CA ARG A 128 -9.27 -4.95 48.43
C ARG A 128 -7.91 -4.69 49.10
N ARG A 129 -7.00 -3.97 48.43
CA ARG A 129 -5.68 -3.60 48.98
C ARG A 129 -5.73 -2.37 49.91
N GLY A 130 -6.73 -1.49 49.76
CA GLY A 130 -6.74 -0.19 50.45
C GLY A 130 -7.07 -0.21 51.95
N ARG A 131 -7.63 -1.29 52.53
CA ARG A 131 -8.11 -1.26 53.94
C ARG A 131 -7.24 -2.01 54.94
N GLY A 132 -6.34 -2.89 54.47
CA GLY A 132 -5.41 -3.66 55.30
C GLY A 132 -4.03 -3.02 55.41
N ASP A 133 -3.48 -2.54 54.29
CA ASP A 133 -2.10 -2.02 54.22
C ASP A 133 -1.91 -0.70 55.00
N GLU A 134 -2.95 0.12 55.16
CA GLU A 134 -2.82 1.45 55.77
C GLU A 134 -2.54 1.40 57.28
N VAL A 135 -3.05 0.39 57.99
CA VAL A 135 -2.84 0.19 59.45
C VAL A 135 -1.49 -0.48 59.71
N ASP A 136 -1.08 -1.40 58.83
CA ASP A 136 0.21 -2.07 58.94
C ASP A 136 1.36 -1.09 58.66
N ASP A 137 1.20 -0.13 57.75
CA ASP A 137 2.25 0.85 57.45
C ASP A 137 2.52 1.81 58.61
N GLU A 138 1.50 2.26 59.36
CA GLU A 138 1.69 3.13 60.54
C GLU A 138 2.46 2.43 61.67
N THR A 139 2.14 1.16 61.94
CA THR A 139 2.81 0.37 62.99
C THR A 139 4.25 0.02 62.60
N VAL A 140 4.49 -0.29 61.33
CA VAL A 140 5.84 -0.51 60.77
C VAL A 140 6.68 0.77 60.86
N LEU A 141 6.10 1.94 60.57
CA LEU A 141 6.81 3.22 60.70
C LEU A 141 7.20 3.52 62.15
N LYS A 142 6.27 3.34 63.11
CA LYS A 142 6.55 3.54 64.54
C LYS A 142 7.65 2.61 65.05
N LEU A 143 7.63 1.32 64.66
CA LEU A 143 8.68 0.36 65.01
C LEU A 143 10.04 0.73 64.41
N ARG A 144 10.06 1.27 63.19
CA ARG A 144 11.31 1.74 62.55
C ARG A 144 11.90 2.94 63.28
N ILE A 145 11.06 3.87 63.76
CA ILE A 145 11.50 5.01 64.57
C ILE A 145 12.10 4.52 65.89
N TYR A 146 11.41 3.62 66.63
CA TYR A 146 11.93 3.10 67.91
C TYR A 146 13.24 2.32 67.77
N ARG A 147 13.41 1.53 66.69
CA ARG A 147 14.70 0.89 66.36
C ARG A 147 15.78 1.92 66.00
N GLY A 148 15.41 3.01 65.32
CA GLY A 148 16.31 4.13 65.02
C GLY A 148 16.83 4.85 66.27
N LEU A 149 15.99 4.97 67.30
CA LEU A 149 16.38 5.46 68.63
C LEU A 149 17.22 4.46 69.44
N GLY A 150 17.50 3.27 68.90
CA GLY A 150 18.35 2.28 69.55
C GLY A 150 17.64 1.39 70.56
N VAL A 151 16.30 1.35 70.55
CA VAL A 151 15.50 0.45 71.39
C VAL A 151 15.12 -0.80 70.59
N GLU A 152 15.71 -1.93 70.95
CA GLU A 152 15.41 -3.25 70.38
C GLU A 152 14.73 -4.13 71.43
N ALA A 153 13.51 -4.60 71.16
CA ALA A 153 12.84 -5.57 72.02
C ALA A 153 13.18 -6.99 71.56
N GLU A 154 13.68 -7.81 72.49
CA GLU A 154 14.02 -9.22 72.27
C GLU A 154 12.88 -10.08 72.82
N GLN A 155 12.43 -11.03 72.00
CA GLN A 155 11.35 -11.96 72.34
C GLN A 155 11.96 -13.23 72.94
N ASP A 156 11.40 -13.70 74.05
CA ASP A 156 11.78 -14.96 74.68
C ASP A 156 11.21 -16.16 73.88
N ASP A 157 11.73 -17.37 74.09
CA ASP A 157 11.35 -18.60 73.35
C ASP A 157 9.85 -18.95 73.49
N ALA A 158 9.15 -18.36 74.48
CA ALA A 158 7.71 -18.49 74.71
C ALA A 158 6.86 -17.40 74.01
N GLY A 159 7.47 -16.49 73.25
CA GLY A 159 6.76 -15.43 72.52
C GLY A 159 6.49 -14.15 73.34
N ASP A 160 6.90 -14.09 74.60
CA ASP A 160 6.75 -12.91 75.46
C ASP A 160 7.95 -11.95 75.34
N PHE A 161 7.69 -10.65 75.22
CA PHE A 161 8.73 -9.60 75.18
C PHE A 161 9.19 -9.23 76.60
N ARG A 162 10.18 -9.95 77.13
CA ARG A 162 10.68 -9.75 78.51
C ARG A 162 11.99 -8.96 78.58
N LYS A 163 12.62 -8.67 77.45
CA LYS A 163 13.94 -8.01 77.40
C LYS A 163 13.95 -6.89 76.37
N ALA A 164 14.39 -5.70 76.78
CA ALA A 164 14.61 -4.57 75.90
C ALA A 164 16.07 -4.15 75.97
N VAL A 165 16.73 -4.07 74.82
CA VAL A 165 18.11 -3.62 74.68
C VAL A 165 18.08 -2.18 74.20
N VAL A 166 18.59 -1.27 75.02
CA VAL A 166 18.72 0.15 74.70
C VAL A 166 20.18 0.44 74.41
N ARG A 167 20.48 0.85 73.17
CA ARG A 167 21.84 1.16 72.71
C ARG A 167 22.01 2.67 72.57
N ASN A 168 22.84 3.27 73.42
CA ASN A 168 23.17 4.68 73.33
C ASN A 168 24.35 4.88 72.36
N ARG A 169 24.07 5.38 71.15
CA ARG A 169 25.10 5.58 70.12
C ARG A 169 26.12 6.67 70.45
N VAL A 170 25.79 7.59 71.36
CA VAL A 170 26.66 8.73 71.72
C VAL A 170 27.63 8.35 72.83
N ARG A 171 27.19 7.56 73.82
CA ARG A 171 28.03 7.08 74.93
C ARG A 171 28.72 5.75 74.66
N GLY A 172 28.22 4.95 73.71
CA GLY A 172 28.78 3.63 73.38
C GLY A 172 28.33 2.50 74.32
N ASP A 173 27.43 2.78 75.26
CA ASP A 173 26.95 1.82 76.25
C ASP A 173 25.69 1.07 75.77
N VAL A 174 25.62 -0.22 76.10
CA VAL A 174 24.46 -1.08 75.84
C VAL A 174 23.83 -1.46 77.16
N ASN A 175 22.61 -0.98 77.40
CA ASN A 175 21.86 -1.28 78.60
C ASN A 175 20.77 -2.32 78.27
N VAL A 176 20.84 -3.45 78.96
CA VAL A 176 19.84 -4.51 78.85
C VAL A 176 18.86 -4.36 80.00
N VAL A 177 17.61 -4.05 79.67
CA VAL A 177 16.52 -3.88 80.64
C VAL A 177 15.62 -5.12 80.58
N ASN A 178 15.64 -5.91 81.65
CA ASN A 178 14.69 -7.01 81.83
C ASN A 178 13.40 -6.45 82.43
N VAL A 179 12.28 -6.66 81.73
CA VAL A 179 10.97 -6.19 82.14
C VAL A 179 10.31 -7.30 82.95
N GLU A 180 10.39 -7.19 84.28
CA GLU A 180 9.74 -8.09 85.22
C GLU A 180 8.39 -7.50 85.67
N SER A 181 7.38 -8.35 85.87
CA SER A 181 6.00 -7.94 86.14
C SER A 181 5.75 -7.32 87.54
N GLY A 182 6.81 -7.02 88.30
CA GLY A 182 6.74 -6.50 89.68
C GLY A 182 7.14 -5.03 89.84
N VAL A 183 7.70 -4.38 88.81
CA VAL A 183 8.20 -3.00 88.91
C VAL A 183 7.26 -2.03 88.17
N GLY A 184 6.99 -0.87 88.77
CA GLY A 184 6.05 0.12 88.20
C GLY A 184 6.51 0.68 86.86
N ARG A 185 5.58 0.85 85.91
CA ARG A 185 5.84 1.36 84.53
C ARG A 185 6.66 2.65 84.50
N GLY A 186 6.47 3.54 85.48
CA GLY A 186 7.22 4.80 85.58
C GLY A 186 8.74 4.60 85.79
N PHE A 187 9.15 3.53 86.47
CA PHE A 187 10.56 3.19 86.66
C PHE A 187 11.21 2.82 85.33
N TYR A 188 10.58 1.93 84.54
CA TYR A 188 11.10 1.53 83.23
C TYR A 188 11.19 2.68 82.25
N VAL A 189 10.20 3.57 82.23
CA VAL A 189 10.23 4.76 81.36
C VAL A 189 11.39 5.67 81.76
N SER A 190 11.53 6.00 83.06
CA SER A 190 12.63 6.87 83.51
C SER A 190 14.01 6.23 83.30
N HIS A 191 14.11 4.91 83.42
CA HIS A 191 15.37 4.19 83.24
C HIS A 191 15.77 4.10 81.77
N ILE A 192 14.83 3.76 80.87
CA ILE A 192 15.07 3.70 79.43
C ILE A 192 15.44 5.09 78.87
N TRP A 193 14.75 6.15 79.29
CA TRP A 193 15.11 7.52 78.89
C TRP A 193 16.42 8.00 79.52
N GLY A 194 16.79 7.54 80.71
CA GLY A 194 18.09 7.85 81.33
C GLY A 194 19.27 7.07 80.73
N CYS A 195 18.99 5.96 80.04
CA CYS A 195 19.97 5.13 79.35
C CYS A 195 20.18 5.52 77.87
N MET A 196 19.22 6.25 77.25
CA MET A 196 19.38 6.89 75.93
C MET A 196 20.25 8.15 76.01
#